data_AF-A0A672Z4Q3-F1
#
_entry.id   AF-A0A672Z4Q3-F1
#
_cell.length_a   1.000
_cell.length_b   1.000
_cell.length_c   1.000
_cell.angle_alpha   90.00
_cell.angle_beta   90.00
_cell.angle_gamma   90.00
#
_symmetry.space_group_name_H-M   'P 1'
#
loop_
_entity.id
_entity.type
_entity.pdbx_description
1 polymer ?
#
loop_
_entity_poly.entity_id
_entity_poly.type
_entity_poly.pdbx_seq_one_letter_code
_entity_poly.pdbx_strand_id
1 'polypeptide(L)'
;MSVLWLLLQEWQHSYMKGCFFLEDDGSICSLQYQLHVPQTTTVYLTIQPLSPSHRPGIGCHGDWSVDTALFVMSVGENKEDCTFVCFTESKDQEVRYVWKGELNAGTYYLLPFTSGCRLKKRSRKSPGNKPVELVYRTDTGELDLTRELREVLSDIFEVIDLDGNNLLSLEEYNFFELRTSGEKCDKEAWAVCKENFDMRKNQLTQQGFMELNLMEATEKDGDPADLWVTLEAMGYNRMLELVEACPFQIDVHCENTQPSILPLNLDSGPKLLNQAVQKSITTRTGAKALRGQDNIFIYTYKGEHRISSLIANKSNHKVMVHVNNEQNKNCCNSRGMNVFAVEVPARTKMGRQGVLCVCVCLFVCLLTL
;
A
#
# COMPACT_ATOMS: atom_id res chain seq x y z
N MET A 1 24.06 19.30 2.69
CA MET A 1 23.74 18.10 3.49
C MET A 1 23.08 18.55 4.78
N SER A 2 21.89 18.06 5.12
CA SER A 2 21.15 18.52 6.29
C SER A 2 21.75 17.92 7.58
N VAL A 3 21.71 18.68 8.68
CA VAL A 3 22.16 18.20 10.02
C VAL A 3 21.38 16.96 10.45
N LEU A 4 20.12 16.83 10.03
CA LEU A 4 19.28 15.66 10.30
C LEU A 4 19.85 14.38 9.67
N TRP A 5 20.36 14.45 8.44
CA TRP A 5 20.96 13.29 7.76
C TRP A 5 22.22 12.78 8.47
N LEU A 6 23.05 13.68 9.01
CA LEU A 6 24.23 13.30 9.78
C LEU A 6 23.85 12.65 11.12
N LEU A 7 22.79 13.13 11.78
CA LEU A 7 22.29 12.54 13.03
C LEU A 7 21.68 11.15 12.81
N LEU A 8 20.93 10.95 11.71
CA LEU A 8 20.31 9.67 11.41
C LEU A 8 21.31 8.54 11.13
N GLN A 9 22.56 8.86 10.75
CA GLN A 9 23.60 7.85 10.56
C GLN A 9 24.02 7.16 11.87
N GLU A 10 23.83 7.84 13.01
CA GLU A 10 24.14 7.29 14.33
C GLU A 10 22.95 6.53 14.94
N TRP A 11 21.75 6.69 14.36
CA TRP A 11 20.52 6.07 14.87
C TRP A 11 20.42 4.62 14.40
N GLN A 12 19.85 3.77 15.26
CA GLN A 12 19.55 2.39 14.90
C GLN A 12 18.45 2.37 13.84
N HIS A 13 18.60 1.52 12.82
CA HIS A 13 17.75 1.53 11.64
C HIS A 13 17.13 0.16 11.39
N SER A 14 15.88 0.16 10.97
CA SER A 14 15.23 -0.97 10.34
C SER A 14 14.36 -0.46 9.21
N TYR A 15 14.23 -1.26 8.17
CA TYR A 15 13.33 -0.97 7.07
C TYR A 15 12.51 -2.21 6.72
N MET A 16 11.45 -1.98 5.97
CA MET A 16 10.63 -3.04 5.40
C MET A 16 9.97 -2.53 4.13
N LYS A 17 9.93 -3.38 3.09
CA LYS A 17 9.26 -3.06 1.82
C LYS A 17 7.81 -3.52 1.84
N GLY A 18 7.05 -3.03 0.88
CA GLY A 18 5.66 -3.40 0.66
C GLY A 18 5.13 -2.91 -0.67
N CYS A 19 3.85 -3.15 -0.91
CA CYS A 19 3.17 -2.68 -2.10
C CYS A 19 1.70 -2.35 -1.80
N PHE A 20 1.23 -1.24 -2.37
CA PHE A 20 -0.18 -0.96 -2.49
C PHE A 20 -0.72 -1.62 -3.75
N PHE A 21 -1.90 -2.22 -3.67
CA PHE A 21 -2.58 -2.77 -4.83
C PHE A 21 -4.02 -2.26 -4.93
N LEU A 22 -4.48 -2.02 -6.15
CA LEU A 22 -5.85 -1.61 -6.46
C LEU A 22 -6.72 -2.82 -6.78
N GLU A 23 -7.69 -3.09 -5.92
CA GLU A 23 -8.61 -4.21 -6.07
C GLU A 23 -9.75 -3.92 -7.08
N ASP A 24 -10.50 -4.95 -7.47
CA ASP A 24 -11.61 -4.84 -8.44
C ASP A 24 -12.78 -3.98 -7.96
N ASP A 25 -13.02 -3.94 -6.65
CA ASP A 25 -14.01 -3.05 -6.04
C ASP A 25 -13.53 -1.60 -5.90
N GLY A 26 -12.30 -1.31 -6.33
CA GLY A 26 -11.65 -0.01 -6.22
C GLY A 26 -11.07 0.29 -4.82
N SER A 27 -11.09 -0.69 -3.91
CA SER A 27 -10.37 -0.59 -2.64
C SER A 27 -8.86 -0.72 -2.86
N ILE A 28 -8.10 -0.22 -1.89
CA ILE A 28 -6.65 -0.40 -1.86
C ILE A 28 -6.32 -1.41 -0.77
N CYS A 29 -5.53 -2.41 -1.11
CA CYS A 29 -4.94 -3.32 -0.15
C CYS A 29 -3.42 -3.10 -0.06
N SER A 30 -2.86 -3.45 1.10
CA SER A 30 -1.42 -3.56 1.33
C SER A 30 -1.19 -4.47 2.52
N LEU A 31 0.03 -4.96 2.69
CA LEU A 31 0.42 -5.57 3.97
C LEU A 31 0.39 -4.53 5.09
N GLN A 32 0.20 -5.01 6.32
CA GLN A 32 0.45 -4.24 7.54
C GLN A 32 1.75 -4.73 8.16
N TYR A 33 2.29 -3.94 9.10
CA TYR A 33 3.52 -4.29 9.77
C TYR A 33 3.39 -4.10 11.27
N GLN A 34 4.12 -4.91 12.01
CA GLN A 34 4.30 -4.76 13.44
C GLN A 34 5.67 -4.16 13.70
N LEU A 35 5.70 -3.01 14.38
CA LEU A 35 6.91 -2.39 14.89
C LEU A 35 7.03 -2.69 16.39
N HIS A 36 8.16 -3.22 16.82
CA HIS A 36 8.52 -3.31 18.22
C HIS A 36 9.62 -2.30 18.55
N VAL A 37 9.37 -1.48 19.58
CA VAL A 37 10.31 -0.50 20.12
C VAL A 37 10.69 -0.96 21.54
N PRO A 38 11.92 -1.44 21.77
CA PRO A 38 12.29 -2.03 23.07
C PRO A 38 12.33 -1.02 24.23
N GLN A 39 12.65 0.25 23.95
CA GLN A 39 12.82 1.31 24.94
C GLN A 39 12.23 2.62 24.42
N THR A 40 11.69 3.47 25.31
CA THR A 40 11.21 4.80 24.93
C THR A 40 12.33 5.57 24.24
N THR A 41 12.06 6.07 23.03
CA THR A 41 13.10 6.66 22.18
C THR A 41 12.50 7.67 21.21
N THR A 42 13.35 8.57 20.72
CA THR A 42 13.00 9.40 19.57
C THR A 42 13.02 8.53 18.32
N VAL A 43 11.93 8.59 17.56
CA VAL A 43 11.74 7.84 16.32
C VAL A 43 11.58 8.81 15.15
N TYR A 44 12.26 8.49 14.05
CA TYR A 44 12.06 9.11 12.75
C TYR A 44 11.52 8.05 11.79
N LEU A 45 10.26 8.19 11.41
CA LEU A 45 9.56 7.30 10.50
C LEU A 45 9.51 7.92 9.12
N THR A 46 9.77 7.11 8.09
CA THR A 46 9.50 7.49 6.72
C THR A 46 8.71 6.41 5.98
N ILE A 47 7.91 6.84 5.01
CA ILE A 47 7.38 5.98 3.96
C ILE A 47 7.59 6.68 2.62
N GLN A 48 8.02 5.93 1.62
CA GLN A 48 8.22 6.44 0.28
C GLN A 48 7.74 5.44 -0.77
N PRO A 49 7.01 5.88 -1.81
CA PRO A 49 6.75 5.03 -2.97
C PRO A 49 8.06 4.76 -3.71
N LEU A 50 8.21 3.52 -4.21
CA LEU A 50 9.35 3.10 -5.01
C LEU A 50 8.97 3.04 -6.48
N SER A 51 9.97 3.23 -7.33
CA SER A 51 9.85 3.05 -8.78
C SER A 51 10.40 1.68 -9.15
N PRO A 52 9.78 0.94 -10.09
CA PRO A 52 10.42 -0.25 -10.66
C PRO A 52 11.79 0.11 -11.26
N SER A 53 12.79 -0.70 -10.96
CA SER A 53 14.20 -0.48 -11.29
C SER A 53 14.45 -0.42 -12.81
N HIS A 54 13.63 -1.11 -13.62
CA HIS A 54 13.80 -1.21 -15.08
C HIS A 54 13.08 -0.11 -15.89
N ARG A 55 12.28 0.76 -15.25
CA ARG A 55 11.60 1.88 -15.95
C ARG A 55 11.72 3.22 -15.22
N PRO A 56 12.94 3.74 -15.00
CA PRO A 56 13.18 5.02 -14.31
C PRO A 56 12.59 6.25 -15.03
N GLY A 57 12.08 6.10 -16.26
CA GLY A 57 11.51 7.18 -17.08
C GLY A 57 9.98 7.37 -16.99
N ILE A 58 9.22 6.44 -16.40
CA ILE A 58 7.76 6.56 -16.29
C ILE A 58 7.39 6.96 -14.85
N GLY A 59 7.54 8.25 -14.56
CA GLY A 59 6.62 8.98 -13.68
C GLY A 59 6.85 8.98 -12.17
N CYS A 60 7.94 8.44 -11.64
CA CYS A 60 8.14 8.42 -10.19
C CYS A 60 8.94 9.61 -9.61
N HIS A 61 9.62 10.38 -10.47
CA HIS A 61 10.21 11.68 -10.09
C HIS A 61 9.38 12.82 -10.72
N GLY A 62 8.35 13.27 -10.01
CA GLY A 62 7.51 14.41 -10.41
C GLY A 62 6.13 14.44 -9.74
N ASP A 63 5.28 15.39 -10.17
CA ASP A 63 3.91 15.67 -9.70
C ASP A 63 2.93 14.48 -9.75
N TRP A 64 3.38 13.29 -10.15
CA TRP A 64 2.61 12.06 -10.38
C TRP A 64 2.90 10.92 -9.39
N SER A 65 3.82 11.10 -8.43
CA SER A 65 4.14 10.11 -7.38
C SER A 65 2.92 9.74 -6.51
N VAL A 66 2.67 8.46 -6.25
CA VAL A 66 1.53 8.00 -5.42
C VAL A 66 1.59 8.65 -4.04
N ASP A 67 0.46 9.20 -3.57
CA ASP A 67 0.41 9.74 -2.22
C ASP A 67 0.48 8.60 -1.21
N THR A 68 1.41 8.68 -0.26
CA THR A 68 1.55 7.65 0.78
C THR A 68 1.51 8.29 2.16
N ALA A 69 0.97 7.58 3.14
CA ALA A 69 1.10 7.89 4.55
C ALA A 69 1.27 6.59 5.32
N LEU A 70 1.94 6.66 6.46
CA LEU A 70 2.08 5.54 7.38
C LEU A 70 1.39 5.92 8.68
N PHE A 71 0.32 5.23 9.02
CA PHE A 71 -0.40 5.44 10.27
C PHE A 71 0.16 4.51 11.34
N VAL A 72 0.34 5.04 12.55
CA VAL A 72 0.86 4.30 13.70
C VAL A 72 -0.24 4.14 14.73
N MET A 73 -0.53 2.89 15.08
CA MET A 73 -1.47 2.51 16.12
C MET A 73 -0.73 1.79 17.23
N SER A 74 -0.92 2.16 18.50
CA SER A 74 -0.40 1.36 19.62
C SER A 74 -1.27 0.13 19.81
N VAL A 75 -0.66 -1.01 20.10
CA VAL A 75 -1.37 -2.24 20.46
C VAL A 75 -1.63 -2.23 21.97
N GLY A 76 -2.91 -2.21 22.38
CA GLY A 76 -3.30 -2.30 23.79
C GLY A 76 -3.22 -3.74 24.33
N GLU A 77 -3.70 -3.93 25.57
CA GLU A 77 -3.68 -5.23 26.26
C GLU A 77 -4.49 -6.30 25.51
N ASN A 78 -5.59 -5.90 24.85
CA ASN A 78 -6.33 -6.75 23.93
C ASN A 78 -6.06 -6.35 22.48
N LYS A 79 -6.03 -7.32 21.55
CA LYS A 79 -5.85 -7.06 20.10
C LYS A 79 -6.87 -6.09 19.49
N GLU A 80 -8.01 -5.88 20.16
CA GLU A 80 -9.05 -4.94 19.72
C GLU A 80 -8.86 -3.51 20.26
N ASP A 81 -8.04 -3.34 21.31
CA ASP A 81 -7.79 -2.07 21.97
C ASP A 81 -6.60 -1.33 21.31
N CYS A 82 -6.75 -0.99 20.04
CA CYS A 82 -5.74 -0.21 19.31
C CYS A 82 -6.01 1.29 19.45
N THR A 83 -4.98 2.10 19.72
CA THR A 83 -5.12 3.56 19.80
C THR A 83 -4.28 4.26 18.75
N PHE A 84 -4.83 5.30 18.13
CA PHE A 84 -4.12 6.10 17.14
C PHE A 84 -3.05 6.95 17.82
N VAL A 85 -1.81 6.84 17.35
CA VAL A 85 -0.65 7.55 17.89
C VAL A 85 -0.27 8.73 16.98
N CYS A 86 0.14 8.43 15.76
CA CYS A 86 0.64 9.42 14.80
C CYS A 86 0.54 8.92 13.36
N PHE A 87 0.97 9.76 12.41
CA PHE A 87 1.15 9.36 11.01
C PHE A 87 2.19 10.26 10.33
N THR A 88 2.75 9.79 9.22
CA THR A 88 3.66 10.59 8.38
C THR A 88 2.90 11.72 7.70
N GLU A 89 3.02 12.93 8.24
CA GLU A 89 2.15 14.06 7.88
C GLU A 89 2.84 15.16 7.08
N SER A 90 4.17 15.19 7.09
CA SER A 90 5.00 16.17 6.40
C SER A 90 5.88 15.49 5.37
N LYS A 91 6.49 16.28 4.47
CA LYS A 91 7.57 15.79 3.61
C LYS A 91 8.94 16.28 4.07
N ASP A 92 9.97 15.48 3.86
CA ASP A 92 11.35 15.92 4.03
C ASP A 92 11.90 16.55 2.73
N GLN A 93 13.20 16.92 2.74
CA GLN A 93 13.87 17.53 1.59
C GLN A 93 13.94 16.62 0.37
N GLU A 94 13.81 15.31 0.56
CA GLU A 94 13.80 14.29 -0.48
C GLU A 94 12.37 13.88 -0.86
N VAL A 95 11.37 14.65 -0.42
CA VAL A 95 9.95 14.46 -0.74
C VAL A 95 9.38 13.15 -0.15
N ARG A 96 10.10 12.52 0.81
CA ARG A 96 9.62 11.34 1.55
C ARG A 96 8.58 11.76 2.57
N TYR A 97 7.61 10.91 2.85
CA TYR A 97 6.59 11.20 3.86
C TYR A 97 7.12 10.84 5.24
N VAL A 98 7.16 11.79 6.16
CA VAL A 98 7.90 11.63 7.41
C VAL A 98 7.09 11.99 8.65
N TRP A 99 7.49 11.39 9.76
CA TRP A 99 7.08 11.77 11.12
C TRP A 99 8.28 11.66 12.05
N LYS A 100 8.42 12.62 12.97
CA LYS A 100 9.40 12.59 14.05
C LYS A 100 8.70 12.81 15.39
N GLY A 101 9.01 11.99 16.37
CA GLY A 101 8.51 12.16 17.73
C GLY A 101 9.02 11.08 18.66
N GLU A 102 8.54 11.08 19.90
CA GLU A 102 8.86 10.06 20.88
C GLU A 102 7.84 8.93 20.81
N LEU A 103 8.32 7.67 20.79
CA LEU A 103 7.48 6.49 21.02
C LEU A 103 7.90 5.83 22.31
N ASN A 104 6.91 5.41 23.12
CA ASN A 104 7.17 4.62 24.31
C ASN A 104 7.62 3.19 23.94
N ALA A 105 8.29 2.53 24.87
CA ALA A 105 8.53 1.09 24.74
C ALA A 105 7.22 0.33 24.52
N GLY A 106 7.18 -0.56 23.53
CA GLY A 106 5.99 -1.33 23.21
C GLY A 106 5.90 -1.79 21.77
N THR A 107 4.70 -2.26 21.40
CA THR A 107 4.39 -2.78 20.07
C THR A 107 3.35 -1.89 19.39
N TYR A 108 3.58 -1.62 18.12
CA TYR A 108 2.77 -0.75 17.29
C TYR A 108 2.41 -1.45 15.98
N TYR A 109 1.23 -1.16 15.46
CA TYR A 109 0.89 -1.46 14.07
C TYR A 109 1.23 -0.27 13.19
N LEU A 110 1.98 -0.54 12.12
CA LEU A 110 2.21 0.37 11.02
C LEU A 110 1.25 0.01 9.90
N LEU A 111 0.41 0.97 9.54
CA LEU A 111 -0.67 0.81 8.56
C LEU A 111 -0.36 1.72 7.37
N PRO A 112 0.22 1.18 6.28
CA PRO A 112 0.43 1.93 5.06
C PRO A 112 -0.91 2.39 4.50
N PHE A 113 -0.90 3.57 3.90
CA PHE A 113 -2.08 4.19 3.34
C PHE A 113 -1.73 4.95 2.07
N THR A 114 -2.60 4.85 1.08
CA THR A 114 -2.68 5.79 -0.04
C THR A 114 -4.14 6.14 -0.25
N SER A 115 -4.42 7.33 -0.79
CA SER A 115 -5.76 7.67 -1.26
C SER A 115 -6.22 6.84 -2.45
N GLY A 116 -5.29 6.17 -3.15
CA GLY A 116 -5.55 5.47 -4.41
C GLY A 116 -5.81 6.42 -5.59
N CYS A 117 -5.80 7.75 -5.41
CA CYS A 117 -6.16 8.68 -6.48
C CYS A 117 -5.25 8.60 -7.72
N ARG A 118 -4.03 8.07 -7.54
CA ARG A 118 -3.01 7.92 -8.59
C ARG A 118 -2.82 6.46 -9.03
N LEU A 119 -3.46 5.52 -8.34
CA LEU A 119 -3.60 4.11 -8.73
C LEU A 119 -4.93 4.01 -9.48
N LYS A 120 -4.92 4.01 -10.80
CA LYS A 120 -6.15 3.94 -11.58
C LYS A 120 -6.08 2.80 -12.57
N LYS A 121 -7.09 1.93 -12.51
CA LYS A 121 -7.52 1.07 -13.61
C LYS A 121 -7.70 1.93 -14.86
N ARG A 122 -6.68 1.97 -15.74
CA ARG A 122 -6.86 2.51 -17.08
C ARG A 122 -7.99 1.70 -17.70
N SER A 123 -8.97 2.39 -18.27
CA SER A 123 -10.12 1.74 -18.92
C SER A 123 -9.63 0.57 -19.77
N ARG A 124 -10.08 -0.66 -19.45
CA ARG A 124 -9.89 -1.88 -20.27
C ARG A 124 -10.32 -1.68 -21.73
N LYS A 125 -11.02 -0.58 -22.03
CA LYS A 125 -11.49 -0.16 -23.35
C LYS A 125 -10.53 0.81 -24.08
N SER A 126 -9.21 0.68 -23.95
CA SER A 126 -8.32 1.16 -25.02
C SER A 126 -8.46 0.19 -26.19
N PRO A 127 -9.26 0.50 -27.23
CA PRO A 127 -9.53 -0.43 -28.29
C PRO A 127 -8.30 -0.41 -29.22
N GLY A 128 -7.44 -1.42 -29.15
CA GLY A 128 -6.41 -1.57 -30.18
C GLY A 128 -5.11 -2.28 -29.80
N ASN A 129 -4.75 -2.39 -28.52
CA ASN A 129 -3.47 -2.99 -28.16
C ASN A 129 -3.64 -4.49 -27.90
N LYS A 130 -3.01 -5.31 -28.75
CA LYS A 130 -2.86 -6.75 -28.48
C LYS A 130 -1.99 -6.94 -27.24
N PRO A 131 -2.31 -7.91 -26.36
CA PRO A 131 -1.43 -8.29 -25.26
C PRO A 131 -0.02 -8.61 -25.78
N VAL A 132 1.01 -8.28 -24.99
CA VAL A 132 2.40 -8.64 -25.29
C VAL A 132 2.56 -10.16 -25.21
N GLU A 133 3.43 -10.74 -26.04
CA GLU A 133 3.74 -12.18 -25.92
C GLU A 133 4.62 -12.42 -24.68
N LEU A 134 4.20 -13.36 -23.84
CA LEU A 134 4.88 -13.70 -22.59
C LEU A 134 5.98 -14.75 -22.79
N VAL A 135 5.76 -15.64 -23.75
CA VAL A 135 6.65 -16.75 -24.07
C VAL A 135 6.92 -16.79 -25.56
N TYR A 136 8.04 -17.38 -25.94
CA TYR A 136 8.40 -17.64 -27.33
C TYR A 136 8.95 -19.07 -27.45
N ARG A 137 8.90 -19.64 -28.66
CA ARG A 137 9.58 -20.90 -28.96
C ARG A 137 10.99 -20.61 -29.44
N THR A 138 11.96 -21.28 -28.83
CA THR A 138 13.37 -21.22 -29.21
C THR A 138 13.62 -21.98 -30.52
N ASP A 139 14.83 -21.84 -31.07
CA ASP A 139 15.26 -22.62 -32.25
C ASP A 139 15.27 -24.14 -32.00
N THR A 140 15.32 -24.57 -30.74
CA THR A 140 15.24 -26.00 -30.34
C THR A 140 13.80 -26.50 -30.22
N GLY A 141 12.81 -25.61 -30.33
CA GLY A 141 11.38 -25.91 -30.18
C GLY A 141 10.87 -25.86 -28.73
N GLU A 142 11.76 -25.60 -27.77
CA GLU A 142 11.45 -25.40 -26.36
C GLU A 142 10.80 -24.03 -26.13
N LEU A 143 10.01 -23.90 -25.07
CA LEU A 143 9.41 -22.63 -24.68
C LEU A 143 10.36 -21.87 -23.75
N ASP A 144 10.42 -20.56 -23.92
CA ASP A 144 11.19 -19.68 -23.04
C ASP A 144 10.47 -18.34 -22.79
N LEU A 145 10.82 -17.68 -21.68
CA LEU A 145 10.25 -16.40 -21.28
C LEU A 145 10.81 -15.24 -22.11
N THR A 146 9.94 -14.36 -22.61
CA THR A 146 10.38 -13.15 -23.30
C THR A 146 11.21 -12.26 -22.37
N ARG A 147 12.09 -11.44 -22.96
CA ARG A 147 12.95 -10.52 -22.20
C ARG A 147 12.12 -9.57 -21.33
N GLU A 148 11.02 -9.07 -21.87
CA GLU A 148 10.10 -8.16 -21.20
C GLU A 148 9.43 -8.82 -19.99
N LEU A 149 9.05 -10.09 -20.09
CA LEU A 149 8.52 -10.84 -18.95
C LEU A 149 9.59 -11.08 -17.89
N ARG A 150 10.84 -11.36 -18.28
CA ARG A 150 11.95 -11.53 -17.32
C ARG A 150 12.22 -10.27 -16.50
N GLU A 151 12.15 -9.11 -17.15
CA GLU A 151 12.25 -7.80 -16.47
C GLU A 151 11.10 -7.62 -15.46
N VAL A 152 9.87 -7.95 -15.86
CA VAL A 152 8.69 -7.87 -14.96
C VAL A 152 8.77 -8.85 -13.80
N LEU A 153 9.19 -10.10 -14.03
CA LEU A 153 9.38 -11.08 -12.96
C LEU A 153 10.49 -10.66 -11.98
N SER A 154 11.52 -9.96 -12.46
CA SER A 154 12.52 -9.34 -11.59
C SER A 154 11.93 -8.22 -10.75
N ASP A 155 11.12 -7.34 -11.35
CA ASP A 155 10.42 -6.29 -10.61
C ASP A 155 9.46 -6.92 -9.56
N ILE A 156 8.74 -7.99 -9.90
CA ILE A 156 7.89 -8.74 -8.96
C ILE A 156 8.72 -9.33 -7.82
N PHE A 157 9.84 -9.98 -8.12
CA PHE A 157 10.75 -10.53 -7.13
C PHE A 157 11.20 -9.44 -6.14
N GLU A 158 11.62 -8.27 -6.64
CA GLU A 158 11.99 -7.14 -5.80
C GLU A 158 10.81 -6.65 -4.94
N VAL A 159 9.57 -6.69 -5.45
CA VAL A 159 8.38 -6.27 -4.70
C VAL A 159 8.06 -7.21 -3.53
N ILE A 160 8.26 -8.52 -3.72
CA ILE A 160 7.92 -9.54 -2.71
C ILE A 160 9.08 -9.89 -1.78
N ASP A 161 10.32 -9.52 -2.11
CA ASP A 161 11.46 -9.47 -1.19
C ASP A 161 11.25 -8.30 -0.20
N LEU A 162 10.60 -8.59 0.92
CA LEU A 162 10.14 -7.58 1.88
C LEU A 162 11.27 -7.06 2.74
N ASP A 163 12.23 -7.92 3.11
CA ASP A 163 13.40 -7.55 3.90
C ASP A 163 14.59 -7.07 3.04
N GLY A 164 14.52 -7.22 1.72
CA GLY A 164 15.54 -6.72 0.78
C GLY A 164 16.83 -7.54 0.80
N ASN A 165 16.79 -8.79 1.27
CA ASN A 165 17.96 -9.65 1.36
C ASN A 165 18.33 -10.32 0.02
N ASN A 166 17.57 -10.07 -1.05
CA ASN A 166 17.66 -10.66 -2.39
C ASN A 166 17.34 -12.17 -2.46
N LEU A 167 16.54 -12.67 -1.51
CA LEU A 167 16.04 -14.03 -1.42
C LEU A 167 14.60 -14.01 -0.91
N LEU A 168 13.81 -15.00 -1.29
CA LEU A 168 12.44 -15.13 -0.79
C LEU A 168 12.34 -16.24 0.25
N SER A 169 11.99 -15.85 1.47
CA SER A 169 11.51 -16.77 2.49
C SER A 169 10.19 -17.44 2.08
N LEU A 170 9.84 -18.54 2.76
CA LEU A 170 8.53 -19.18 2.59
C LEU A 170 7.40 -18.21 2.94
N GLU A 171 7.61 -17.34 3.93
CA GLU A 171 6.66 -16.32 4.36
C GLU A 171 6.43 -15.28 3.25
N GLU A 172 7.50 -14.78 2.62
CA GLU A 172 7.43 -13.85 1.49
C GLU A 172 6.78 -14.48 0.27
N TYR A 173 7.19 -15.71 -0.08
CA TYR A 173 6.57 -16.48 -1.15
C TYR A 173 5.08 -16.72 -0.90
N ASN A 174 4.67 -16.96 0.36
CA ASN A 174 3.26 -17.11 0.70
C ASN A 174 2.45 -15.82 0.59
N PHE A 175 3.05 -14.63 0.72
CA PHE A 175 2.35 -13.39 0.42
C PHE A 175 2.08 -13.23 -1.08
N PHE A 176 3.02 -13.69 -1.91
CA PHE A 176 2.85 -13.77 -3.36
C PHE A 176 1.75 -14.75 -3.74
N GLU A 177 1.85 -16.02 -3.30
CA GLU A 177 0.85 -17.06 -3.60
C GLU A 177 -0.55 -16.68 -3.15
N LEU A 178 -0.71 -16.20 -1.91
CA LEU A 178 -2.03 -15.80 -1.41
C LEU A 178 -2.65 -14.68 -2.26
N ARG A 179 -1.82 -13.85 -2.90
CA ARG A 179 -2.28 -12.78 -3.78
C ARG A 179 -2.62 -13.27 -5.18
N THR A 180 -1.84 -14.20 -5.74
CA THR A 180 -1.94 -14.62 -7.14
C THR A 180 -2.87 -15.82 -7.33
N SER A 181 -2.83 -16.78 -6.40
CA SER A 181 -3.62 -18.01 -6.42
C SER A 181 -4.71 -18.06 -5.35
N GLY A 182 -4.57 -17.27 -4.27
CA GLY A 182 -5.48 -17.31 -3.12
C GLY A 182 -5.16 -18.45 -2.14
N GLU A 183 -4.07 -19.18 -2.37
CA GLU A 183 -3.64 -20.32 -1.58
C GLU A 183 -2.24 -20.07 -0.98
N LYS A 184 -1.84 -20.92 -0.03
CA LYS A 184 -0.50 -20.85 0.56
C LYS A 184 0.29 -22.08 0.14
N CYS A 185 1.56 -21.87 -0.17
CA CYS A 185 2.56 -22.92 -0.24
C CYS A 185 2.80 -23.48 1.17
N ASP A 186 2.45 -24.75 1.37
CA ASP A 186 2.75 -25.48 2.60
C ASP A 186 4.23 -25.91 2.66
N LYS A 187 4.63 -26.52 3.78
CA LYS A 187 6.05 -26.85 4.02
C LYS A 187 6.52 -27.99 3.15
N GLU A 188 5.61 -28.88 2.78
CA GLU A 188 5.85 -30.03 1.93
C GLU A 188 6.08 -29.58 0.48
N ALA A 189 5.22 -28.73 -0.06
CA ALA A 189 5.39 -28.10 -1.37
C ALA A 189 6.66 -27.23 -1.41
N TRP A 190 6.96 -26.49 -0.35
CA TRP A 190 8.21 -25.73 -0.25
C TRP A 190 9.45 -26.62 -0.19
N ALA A 191 9.35 -27.81 0.41
CA ALA A 191 10.43 -28.78 0.40
C ALA A 191 10.73 -29.26 -1.02
N VAL A 192 9.70 -29.53 -1.82
CA VAL A 192 9.85 -29.85 -3.25
C VAL A 192 10.48 -28.67 -4.00
N CYS A 193 10.02 -27.43 -3.77
CA CYS A 193 10.62 -26.26 -4.39
C CYS A 193 12.12 -26.15 -4.12
N LYS A 194 12.55 -26.42 -2.88
CA LYS A 194 13.97 -26.38 -2.49
C LYS A 194 14.85 -27.40 -3.19
N GLU A 195 14.28 -28.53 -3.61
CA GLU A 195 15.01 -29.60 -4.28
C GLU A 195 15.13 -29.37 -5.79
N ASN A 196 14.22 -28.57 -6.38
CA ASN A 196 14.08 -28.43 -7.83
C ASN A 196 14.55 -27.08 -8.38
N PHE A 197 14.65 -26.04 -7.55
CA PHE A 197 15.00 -24.68 -7.99
C PHE A 197 16.20 -24.12 -7.25
N ASP A 198 16.81 -23.06 -7.80
CA ASP A 198 17.96 -22.41 -7.16
C ASP A 198 17.59 -21.75 -5.82
N MET A 199 18.25 -22.23 -4.75
CA MET A 199 18.03 -21.76 -3.37
C MET A 199 19.35 -21.31 -2.73
N ARG A 200 19.27 -20.35 -1.81
CA ARG A 200 20.37 -19.97 -0.92
C ARG A 200 19.84 -19.80 0.49
N LYS A 201 20.54 -20.39 1.48
CA LYS A 201 20.11 -20.35 2.91
C LYS A 201 18.65 -20.79 3.12
N ASN A 202 18.18 -21.78 2.36
CA ASN A 202 16.78 -22.26 2.35
C ASN A 202 15.73 -21.24 1.87
N GLN A 203 16.15 -20.19 1.16
CA GLN A 203 15.30 -19.17 0.55
C GLN A 203 15.49 -19.17 -0.97
N LEU A 204 14.45 -18.81 -1.71
CA LEU A 204 14.43 -18.86 -3.17
C LEU A 204 15.20 -17.68 -3.75
N THR A 205 16.11 -17.93 -4.69
CA THR A 205 16.85 -16.86 -5.36
C THR A 205 16.01 -16.27 -6.49
N GLN A 206 16.42 -15.11 -7.02
CA GLN A 206 15.80 -14.53 -8.22
C GLN A 206 15.86 -15.48 -9.42
N GLN A 207 16.96 -16.22 -9.56
CA GLN A 207 17.12 -17.23 -10.61
C GLN A 207 16.15 -18.40 -10.40
N GLY A 208 16.04 -18.92 -9.18
CA GLY A 208 15.07 -19.97 -8.85
C GLY A 208 13.62 -19.53 -9.06
N PHE A 209 13.30 -18.27 -8.74
CA PHE A 209 11.98 -17.69 -9.02
C PHE A 209 11.71 -17.61 -10.53
N MET A 210 12.70 -17.25 -11.33
CA MET A 210 12.59 -17.24 -12.79
C MET A 210 12.36 -18.65 -13.37
N GLU A 211 13.10 -19.64 -12.88
CA GLU A 211 12.98 -21.04 -13.27
C GLU A 211 11.60 -21.61 -12.93
N LEU A 212 11.08 -21.29 -11.75
CA LEU A 212 9.73 -21.66 -11.30
C LEU A 212 8.66 -21.10 -12.25
N ASN A 213 8.73 -19.80 -12.57
CA ASN A 213 7.77 -19.18 -13.48
C ASN A 213 7.92 -19.70 -14.92
N LEU A 214 9.13 -20.04 -15.37
CA LEU A 214 9.33 -20.70 -16.66
C LEU A 214 8.71 -22.09 -16.68
N MET A 215 8.86 -22.87 -15.60
CA MET A 215 8.21 -24.17 -15.48
C MET A 215 6.70 -24.03 -15.62
N GLU A 216 6.06 -23.13 -14.86
CA GLU A 216 4.62 -22.83 -14.96
C GLU A 216 4.24 -22.39 -16.39
N ALA A 217 5.05 -21.53 -17.01
CA ALA A 217 4.83 -21.07 -18.38
C ALA A 217 4.88 -22.18 -19.42
N THR A 218 5.64 -23.24 -19.17
CA THR A 218 5.74 -24.40 -20.07
C THR A 218 4.64 -25.43 -19.85
N GLU A 219 3.90 -25.34 -18.73
CA GLU A 219 2.71 -26.17 -18.52
C GLU A 219 1.66 -25.87 -19.59
N LYS A 220 0.85 -26.89 -19.93
CA LYS A 220 -0.24 -26.78 -20.93
C LYS A 220 0.21 -26.29 -22.32
N ASP A 221 1.43 -26.64 -22.75
CA ASP A 221 1.99 -26.30 -24.08
C ASP A 221 2.14 -24.78 -24.32
N GLY A 222 2.41 -24.02 -23.26
CA GLY A 222 2.71 -22.58 -23.38
C GLY A 222 1.49 -21.67 -23.33
N ASP A 223 0.37 -22.13 -22.78
CA ASP A 223 -0.81 -21.29 -22.58
C ASP A 223 -0.53 -20.19 -21.54
N PRO A 224 -0.48 -18.90 -21.93
CA PRO A 224 -0.11 -17.82 -21.03
C PRO A 224 -1.26 -17.40 -20.09
N ALA A 225 -2.42 -18.08 -20.13
CA ALA A 225 -3.60 -17.68 -19.37
C ALA A 225 -3.32 -17.56 -17.85
N ASP A 226 -2.64 -18.55 -17.27
CA ASP A 226 -2.35 -18.58 -15.83
C ASP A 226 -1.30 -17.50 -15.45
N LEU A 227 -0.25 -17.34 -16.25
CA LEU A 227 0.71 -16.24 -16.09
C LEU A 227 0.05 -14.86 -16.12
N TRP A 228 -0.93 -14.66 -17.00
CA TRP A 228 -1.65 -13.40 -17.05
C TRP A 228 -2.46 -13.12 -15.79
N VAL A 229 -3.03 -14.15 -15.16
CA VAL A 229 -3.72 -14.00 -13.87
C VAL A 229 -2.73 -13.53 -12.81
N THR A 230 -1.55 -14.17 -12.74
CA THR A 230 -0.47 -13.78 -11.82
C THR A 230 0.00 -12.34 -12.05
N LEU A 231 0.24 -11.93 -13.29
CA LEU A 231 0.68 -10.58 -13.64
C LEU A 231 -0.37 -9.51 -13.32
N GLU A 232 -1.64 -9.77 -13.68
CA GLU A 232 -2.75 -8.86 -13.39
C GLU A 232 -2.97 -8.74 -11.87
N ALA A 233 -2.87 -9.85 -11.12
CA ALA A 233 -2.90 -9.84 -9.66
C ALA A 233 -1.74 -9.00 -9.09
N MET A 234 -0.55 -9.03 -9.69
CA MET A 234 0.57 -8.17 -9.28
C MET A 234 0.46 -6.71 -9.75
N GLY A 235 -0.62 -6.34 -10.44
CA GLY A 235 -0.95 -4.97 -10.84
C GLY A 235 -0.40 -4.54 -12.20
N TYR A 236 0.08 -5.49 -13.01
CA TYR A 236 0.51 -5.25 -14.38
C TYR A 236 -0.68 -5.32 -15.34
N ASN A 237 -0.68 -4.44 -16.34
CA ASN A 237 -1.62 -4.55 -17.45
C ASN A 237 -1.09 -5.47 -18.57
N ARG A 238 -1.91 -5.69 -19.61
CA ARG A 238 -1.57 -6.50 -20.80
C ARG A 238 -0.41 -5.94 -21.66
N MET A 239 0.10 -4.75 -21.32
CA MET A 239 1.29 -4.13 -21.90
C MET A 239 2.52 -4.26 -20.99
N LEU A 240 2.44 -5.06 -19.92
CA LEU A 240 3.48 -5.20 -18.91
C LEU A 240 3.85 -3.84 -18.27
N GLU A 241 2.87 -2.95 -18.08
CA GLU A 241 3.02 -1.71 -17.31
C GLU A 241 2.42 -1.89 -15.92
N LEU A 242 3.18 -1.54 -14.87
CA LEU A 242 2.68 -1.51 -13.49
C LEU A 242 1.76 -0.30 -13.31
N VAL A 243 0.44 -0.53 -13.26
CA VAL A 243 -0.57 0.54 -13.25
C VAL A 243 -1.58 0.41 -12.11
N GLU A 244 -1.70 -0.78 -11.54
CA GLU A 244 -2.63 -1.10 -10.45
C GLU A 244 -1.91 -1.43 -9.15
N ALA A 245 -0.60 -1.18 -9.09
CA ALA A 245 0.19 -1.33 -7.88
C ALA A 245 1.22 -0.21 -7.72
N CYS A 246 1.64 0.02 -6.48
CA CYS A 246 2.74 0.93 -6.14
C CYS A 246 3.56 0.34 -5.00
N PRO A 247 4.78 -0.14 -5.30
CA PRO A 247 5.73 -0.56 -4.29
C PRO A 247 6.11 0.63 -3.39
N PHE A 248 6.48 0.35 -2.14
CA PHE A 248 6.93 1.35 -1.18
C PHE A 248 7.96 0.78 -0.22
N GLN A 249 8.67 1.67 0.47
CA GLN A 249 9.56 1.33 1.58
C GLN A 249 9.16 2.11 2.82
N ILE A 250 9.23 1.45 3.98
CA ILE A 250 9.13 2.05 5.30
C ILE A 250 10.52 2.04 5.94
N ASP A 251 10.94 3.16 6.48
CA ASP A 251 12.16 3.26 7.29
C ASP A 251 11.82 3.73 8.70
N VAL A 252 12.44 3.09 9.69
CA VAL A 252 12.32 3.40 11.10
C VAL A 252 13.72 3.61 11.66
N HIS A 253 14.00 4.84 12.06
CA HIS A 253 15.22 5.18 12.79
C HIS A 253 14.88 5.46 14.25
N CYS A 254 15.61 4.85 15.17
CA CYS A 254 15.48 5.03 16.61
C CYS A 254 16.83 5.46 17.18
N GLU A 255 16.83 6.47 18.04
CA GLU A 255 18.08 7.09 18.54
C GLU A 255 18.96 6.12 19.34
N ASN A 256 18.36 5.34 20.26
CA ASN A 256 19.13 4.58 21.27
C ASN A 256 18.73 3.09 21.37
N THR A 257 17.94 2.56 20.45
CA THR A 257 17.45 1.18 20.54
C THR A 257 17.17 0.61 19.16
N GLN A 258 17.50 -0.67 18.94
CA GLN A 258 17.23 -1.34 17.67
C GLN A 258 15.73 -1.64 17.55
N PRO A 259 15.00 -0.99 16.62
CA PRO A 259 13.63 -1.39 16.34
C PRO A 259 13.61 -2.76 15.64
N SER A 260 12.49 -3.46 15.70
CA SER A 260 12.22 -4.58 14.80
C SER A 260 10.88 -4.41 14.09
N ILE A 261 10.86 -4.70 12.80
CA ILE A 261 9.68 -4.60 11.94
C ILE A 261 9.42 -5.98 11.37
N LEU A 262 8.17 -6.42 11.40
CA LEU A 262 7.74 -7.69 10.80
C LEU A 262 6.49 -7.47 9.96
N PRO A 263 6.41 -8.08 8.76
CA PRO A 263 5.17 -8.09 7.99
C PRO A 263 4.09 -8.87 8.72
N LEU A 264 2.85 -8.42 8.59
CA LEU A 264 1.72 -8.99 9.31
C LEU A 264 0.47 -9.00 8.43
N ASN A 265 -0.22 -10.14 8.41
CA ASN A 265 -1.53 -10.27 7.80
C ASN A 265 -2.61 -10.09 8.89
N LEU A 266 -3.25 -8.91 8.91
CA LEU A 266 -4.32 -8.59 9.86
C LEU A 266 -5.67 -8.68 9.17
N ASP A 267 -6.51 -9.64 9.58
CA ASP A 267 -7.92 -9.67 9.18
C ASP A 267 -8.64 -8.36 9.56
N SER A 268 -8.23 -7.74 10.68
CA SER A 268 -8.75 -6.45 11.16
C SER A 268 -8.04 -5.23 10.53
N GLY A 269 -7.03 -5.42 9.68
CA GLY A 269 -6.19 -4.38 9.09
C GLY A 269 -7.00 -3.25 8.42
N PRO A 270 -7.94 -3.56 7.51
CA PRO A 270 -8.79 -2.55 6.88
C PRO A 270 -9.64 -1.76 7.88
N LYS A 271 -10.15 -2.43 8.92
CA LYS A 271 -10.94 -1.77 9.98
C LYS A 271 -10.06 -0.83 10.81
N LEU A 272 -8.86 -1.28 11.21
CA LEU A 272 -7.90 -0.49 11.97
C LEU A 272 -7.40 0.72 11.18
N LEU A 273 -7.11 0.54 9.89
CA LEU A 273 -6.69 1.64 9.03
C LEU A 273 -7.80 2.69 8.90
N ASN A 274 -9.04 2.26 8.67
CA ASN A 274 -10.18 3.18 8.67
C ASN A 274 -10.31 3.94 9.99
N GLN A 275 -10.17 3.27 11.13
CA GLN A 275 -10.16 3.93 12.44
C GLN A 275 -9.02 4.95 12.58
N ALA A 276 -7.80 4.60 12.15
CA ALA A 276 -6.64 5.50 12.18
C ALA A 276 -6.87 6.76 11.33
N VAL A 277 -7.39 6.59 10.11
CA VAL A 277 -7.75 7.70 9.21
C VAL A 277 -8.81 8.58 9.86
N GLN A 278 -9.88 8.01 10.40
CA GLN A 278 -10.94 8.77 11.09
C GLN A 278 -10.40 9.56 12.29
N LYS A 279 -9.54 8.93 13.11
CA LYS A 279 -8.92 9.58 14.27
C LYS A 279 -7.99 10.71 13.84
N SER A 280 -7.17 10.52 12.80
CA SER A 280 -6.27 11.58 12.30
C SER A 280 -7.02 12.84 11.84
N ILE A 281 -8.24 12.70 11.34
CA ILE A 281 -9.08 13.82 10.89
C ILE A 281 -9.75 14.51 12.09
N THR A 282 -10.31 13.71 13.01
CA THR A 282 -11.16 14.21 14.11
C THR A 282 -10.36 14.80 15.27
N THR A 283 -9.13 14.35 15.52
CA THR A 283 -8.30 14.87 16.62
C THR A 283 -7.77 16.28 16.38
N ARG A 284 -7.59 16.66 15.11
CA ARG A 284 -6.95 17.93 14.74
C ARG A 284 -7.91 19.04 14.33
N THR A 285 -9.16 18.70 14.00
CA THR A 285 -10.06 19.65 13.32
C THR A 285 -11.42 19.73 13.98
N GLY A 286 -11.93 20.96 14.11
CA GLY A 286 -13.29 21.22 14.56
C GLY A 286 -14.30 20.82 13.49
N ALA A 287 -15.44 20.29 13.93
CA ALA A 287 -16.55 19.96 13.05
C ALA A 287 -17.24 21.24 12.55
N LYS A 288 -17.56 21.30 11.25
CA LYS A 288 -18.41 22.35 10.67
C LYS A 288 -19.75 21.77 10.27
N ALA A 289 -20.85 22.41 10.67
CA ALA A 289 -22.17 22.02 10.18
C ALA A 289 -22.27 22.27 8.67
N LEU A 290 -22.88 21.35 7.94
CA LEU A 290 -23.19 21.55 6.53
C LEU A 290 -24.25 22.66 6.43
N ARG A 291 -24.04 23.63 5.53
CA ARG A 291 -24.94 24.80 5.40
C ARG A 291 -26.38 24.35 5.18
N GLY A 292 -27.29 24.79 6.05
CA GLY A 292 -28.71 24.43 6.01
C GLY A 292 -29.05 23.04 6.57
N GLN A 293 -28.09 22.35 7.21
CA GLN A 293 -28.24 21.00 7.75
C GLN A 293 -27.52 20.86 9.11
N ASP A 294 -28.17 21.26 10.20
CA ASP A 294 -27.57 21.32 11.54
C ASP A 294 -27.15 19.95 12.13
N ASN A 295 -27.69 18.86 11.58
CA ASN A 295 -27.39 17.49 12.02
C ASN A 295 -26.27 16.82 11.23
N ILE A 296 -25.73 17.48 10.21
CA ILE A 296 -24.66 16.96 9.36
C ILE A 296 -23.38 17.74 9.61
N PHE A 297 -22.34 17.04 10.05
CA PHE A 297 -21.07 17.63 10.43
C PHE A 297 -19.97 17.17 9.49
N ILE A 298 -19.12 18.09 9.07
CA ILE A 298 -17.96 17.83 8.21
C ILE A 298 -16.70 18.16 9.01
N TYR A 299 -15.82 17.18 9.16
CA TYR A 299 -14.46 17.37 9.65
C TYR A 299 -13.55 17.35 8.42
N THR A 300 -12.59 18.27 8.33
CA THR A 300 -11.70 18.34 7.17
C THR A 300 -10.27 18.50 7.63
N TYR A 301 -9.49 17.44 7.49
CA TYR A 301 -8.04 17.52 7.57
C TYR A 301 -7.50 18.08 6.26
N LYS A 302 -6.66 19.12 6.36
CA LYS A 302 -5.92 19.70 5.24
C LYS A 302 -4.44 19.69 5.61
N GLY A 303 -3.73 18.70 5.09
CA GLY A 303 -2.27 18.62 5.16
C GLY A 303 -1.61 19.22 3.91
N GLU A 304 -0.29 19.07 3.82
CA GLU A 304 0.50 19.55 2.69
C GLU A 304 0.14 18.82 1.38
N HIS A 305 -0.03 17.50 1.46
CA HIS A 305 -0.16 16.63 0.29
C HIS A 305 -1.50 15.86 0.24
N ARG A 306 -2.36 16.01 1.26
CA ARG A 306 -3.63 15.29 1.37
C ARG A 306 -4.71 16.17 2.00
N ILE A 307 -5.91 16.11 1.44
CA ILE A 307 -7.13 16.63 2.04
C ILE A 307 -8.07 15.45 2.30
N SER A 308 -8.53 15.32 3.54
CA SER A 308 -9.43 14.24 3.94
C SER A 308 -10.63 14.83 4.66
N SER A 309 -11.83 14.53 4.15
CA SER A 309 -13.08 14.99 4.74
C SER A 309 -13.87 13.84 5.32
N LEU A 310 -14.34 14.01 6.55
CA LEU A 310 -15.19 13.10 7.27
C LEU A 310 -16.59 13.68 7.35
N ILE A 311 -17.59 12.98 6.82
CA ILE A 311 -18.98 13.40 6.91
C ILE A 311 -19.67 12.55 7.96
N ALA A 312 -20.15 13.21 9.02
CA ALA A 312 -20.84 12.62 10.14
C ALA A 312 -22.32 13.00 10.12
N ASN A 313 -23.19 11.99 10.09
CA ASN A 313 -24.64 12.18 10.16
C ASN A 313 -25.16 11.90 11.58
N LYS A 314 -25.64 12.93 12.27
CA LYS A 314 -26.26 12.82 13.61
C LYS A 314 -27.78 12.70 13.57
N SER A 315 -28.39 12.75 12.38
CA SER A 315 -29.84 12.60 12.21
C SER A 315 -30.28 11.13 12.27
N ASN A 316 -31.58 10.90 12.40
CA ASN A 316 -32.19 9.56 12.42
C ASN A 316 -32.49 9.02 11.02
N HIS A 317 -32.13 9.75 9.96
CA HIS A 317 -32.39 9.36 8.57
C HIS A 317 -31.07 9.35 7.80
N LYS A 318 -30.98 8.49 6.77
CA LYS A 318 -29.86 8.54 5.84
C LYS A 318 -29.90 9.84 5.04
N VAL A 319 -28.73 10.36 4.69
CA VAL A 319 -28.61 11.61 3.93
C VAL A 319 -27.69 11.40 2.73
N MET A 320 -28.09 11.94 1.59
CA MET A 320 -27.25 12.01 0.38
C MET A 320 -26.50 13.34 0.37
N VAL A 321 -25.19 13.30 0.53
CA VAL A 321 -24.34 14.49 0.43
C VAL A 321 -23.72 14.56 -0.95
N HIS A 322 -23.98 15.66 -1.67
CA HIS A 322 -23.42 15.89 -2.98
C HIS A 322 -22.08 16.61 -2.85
N VAL A 323 -21.05 16.06 -3.48
CA VAL A 323 -19.71 16.61 -3.55
C VAL A 323 -19.48 17.12 -4.97
N ASN A 324 -19.14 18.40 -5.11
CA ASN A 324 -18.78 19.02 -6.39
C ASN A 324 -17.33 19.54 -6.31
N ASN A 325 -16.48 19.02 -7.18
CA ASN A 325 -15.07 19.37 -7.34
C ASN A 325 -14.76 20.00 -8.70
N GLU A 326 -15.75 20.42 -9.50
CA GLU A 326 -15.54 20.98 -10.85
C GLU A 326 -14.66 22.24 -10.84
N GLN A 327 -14.65 22.98 -9.73
CA GLN A 327 -13.82 24.17 -9.56
C GLN A 327 -12.39 23.83 -9.07
N ASN A 328 -12.14 22.61 -8.62
CA ASN A 328 -10.83 22.18 -8.14
C ASN A 328 -9.96 21.74 -9.32
N LYS A 329 -8.97 22.57 -9.68
CA LYS A 329 -8.00 22.25 -10.73
C LYS A 329 -6.77 21.50 -10.23
N ASN A 330 -6.56 21.50 -8.92
CA ASN A 330 -5.29 21.07 -8.29
C ASN A 330 -5.49 19.89 -7.34
N CYS A 331 -6.61 19.16 -7.44
CA CYS A 331 -6.82 17.96 -6.63
C CYS A 331 -7.42 16.83 -7.47
N CYS A 332 -6.96 15.61 -7.25
CA CYS A 332 -7.66 14.40 -7.66
C CYS A 332 -8.38 13.79 -6.46
N ASN A 333 -9.51 13.12 -6.71
CA ASN A 333 -10.29 12.45 -5.67
C ASN A 333 -10.36 10.95 -5.92
N SER A 334 -10.56 10.20 -4.85
CA SER A 334 -10.54 8.73 -4.89
C SER A 334 -11.71 8.11 -5.66
N ARG A 335 -12.74 8.90 -5.99
CA ARG A 335 -13.89 8.45 -6.80
C ARG A 335 -13.69 8.67 -8.30
N GLY A 336 -12.66 9.41 -8.71
CA GLY A 336 -12.38 9.72 -10.12
C GLY A 336 -13.46 10.57 -10.82
N MET A 337 -14.42 11.13 -10.09
CA MET A 337 -15.53 11.92 -10.63
C MET A 337 -15.49 13.36 -10.11
N ASN A 338 -15.79 14.33 -10.96
CA ASN A 338 -15.84 15.74 -10.53
C ASN A 338 -17.07 16.01 -9.64
N VAL A 339 -18.20 15.39 -9.94
CA VAL A 339 -19.43 15.51 -9.16
C VAL A 339 -19.91 14.11 -8.81
N PHE A 340 -20.18 13.87 -7.52
CA PHE A 340 -20.71 12.60 -7.05
C PHE A 340 -21.55 12.78 -5.78
N ALA A 341 -22.38 11.79 -5.49
CA ALA A 341 -23.18 11.75 -4.26
C ALA A 341 -22.65 10.66 -3.33
N VAL A 342 -22.65 10.96 -2.04
CA VAL A 342 -22.22 10.06 -0.97
C VAL A 342 -23.42 9.78 -0.09
N GLU A 343 -23.79 8.52 0.05
CA GLU A 343 -24.78 8.11 1.04
C GLU A 343 -24.12 8.06 2.42
N VAL A 344 -24.68 8.79 3.38
CA VAL A 344 -24.24 8.80 4.77
C VAL A 344 -25.35 8.17 5.62
N PRO A 345 -25.11 6.99 6.22
CA PRO A 345 -26.13 6.29 7.00
C PRO A 345 -26.63 7.14 8.18
N ALA A 346 -27.84 6.85 8.66
CA ALA A 346 -28.41 7.47 9.85
C ALA A 346 -27.57 7.12 11.10
N ARG A 347 -27.61 7.97 12.12
CA ARG A 347 -26.98 7.67 13.41
C ARG A 347 -27.49 6.33 13.97
N THR A 348 -26.57 5.40 14.26
CA THR A 348 -26.88 4.15 14.95
C THR A 348 -26.84 4.33 16.48
N LYS A 349 -27.78 3.68 17.18
CA LYS A 349 -27.97 3.77 18.65
C LYS A 349 -27.18 2.72 19.47
N MET A 350 -26.10 2.12 18.96
CA MET A 350 -25.34 1.15 19.75
C MET A 350 -24.50 1.82 20.86
N GLY A 351 -24.37 1.11 21.99
CA GLY A 351 -24.15 1.63 23.34
C GLY A 351 -22.87 2.42 23.62
N ARG A 352 -22.99 3.38 24.57
CA ARG A 352 -22.00 4.13 25.37
C ARG A 352 -20.65 4.63 24.79
N GLN A 353 -20.36 4.43 23.52
CA GLN A 353 -19.45 5.25 22.72
C GLN A 353 -20.10 5.41 21.35
N GLY A 354 -20.73 6.55 21.10
CA GLY A 354 -21.57 6.77 19.93
C GLY A 354 -20.81 6.50 18.62
N VAL A 355 -21.14 5.41 17.95
CA VAL A 355 -20.68 5.12 16.59
C VAL A 355 -21.29 6.17 15.67
N LEU A 356 -20.47 7.11 15.19
CA LEU A 356 -20.85 8.02 14.14
C LEU A 356 -20.91 7.23 12.82
N CYS A 357 -22.03 7.32 12.10
CA CYS A 357 -22.09 6.87 10.72
C CYS A 357 -21.36 7.87 9.84
N VAL A 358 -20.33 7.37 9.16
CA VAL A 358 -19.25 8.18 8.65
C VAL A 358 -18.92 7.77 7.22
N CYS A 359 -18.76 8.75 6.34
CA CYS A 359 -18.08 8.54 5.06
C CYS A 359 -16.80 9.38 5.01
N VAL A 360 -15.72 8.78 4.50
CA VAL A 360 -14.44 9.46 4.27
C VAL A 360 -14.32 9.78 2.78
N CYS A 361 -14.18 11.06 2.45
CA CYS A 361 -13.80 11.52 1.12
C CYS A 361 -12.32 11.91 1.14
N LEU A 362 -11.54 11.32 0.25
CA LEU A 362 -10.09 11.54 0.17
C LEU A 362 -9.73 12.26 -1.11
N PHE A 363 -8.84 13.23 -0.97
CA PHE A 363 -8.34 14.06 -2.04
C PHE A 363 -6.82 14.19 -1.90
N VAL A 364 -6.13 14.20 -3.03
CA VAL A 364 -4.69 14.45 -3.12
C VAL A 364 -4.48 15.79 -3.78
N CYS A 365 -3.64 16.63 -3.17
CA CYS A 365 -3.19 17.87 -3.79
C CYS A 365 -2.18 17.54 -4.90
N LEU A 366 -2.41 18.08 -6.10
CA LEU A 366 -1.57 17.92 -7.28
C LEU A 366 -0.46 18.97 -7.39
N LEU A 367 -0.48 20.02 -6.57
CA LEU A 367 0.53 21.07 -6.56
C LEU A 367 1.23 21.12 -5.20
N THR A 368 2.50 20.73 -5.18
CA THR A 368 3.52 21.41 -4.36
C THR A 368 3.75 22.77 -5.01
N LEU A 369 3.48 23.86 -4.28
CA LEU A 369 3.77 25.23 -4.73
C LEU A 369 5.28 25.45 -4.84
#